data_AF-A0A7Y2CLQ1-F1
#
_entry.id   AF-A0A7Y2CLQ1-F1
#
_cell.length_a   1.000
_cell.length_b   1.000
_cell.length_c   1.000
_cell.angle_alpha   90.00
_cell.angle_beta   90.00
_cell.angle_gamma   90.00
#
_symmetry.space_group_name_H-M   'P 1'
#
loop_
_entity.id
_entity.type
_entity.pdbx_description
1 polymer ?
#
loop_
_entity_poly.entity_id
_entity_poly.type
_entity_poly.pdbx_seq_one_letter_code
_entity_poly.pdbx_strand_id
1 'polypeptide(L)'
;MGVLHREARALQEEDPSFKFQRRLMDGGGCEASAFCAAGYRAGGVALPLINYHNMKGLDDGPPGIGPETIRVSDYVSEVQLLLRLAERSGKIPELERETAAWIGPATQSAHDMLTAAPLPEPAKRRKGR
;
A
#
# COMPACT_ATOMS: atom_id res chain seq x y z
N MET A 1 12.08 11.83 -10.61
CA MET A 1 11.39 11.22 -9.43
C MET A 1 10.21 10.41 -9.96
N GLY A 2 10.01 9.16 -9.51
CA GLY A 2 8.91 8.31 -10.00
C GLY A 2 7.52 8.78 -9.55
N VAL A 3 6.47 8.38 -10.29
CA VAL A 3 5.07 8.80 -10.04
C VAL A 3 4.64 8.51 -8.60
N LEU A 4 4.85 7.29 -8.11
CA LEU A 4 4.50 6.88 -6.73
C LEU A 4 5.02 7.85 -5.67
N HIS A 5 6.32 8.18 -5.73
CA HIS A 5 6.93 9.04 -4.72
C HIS A 5 6.42 10.48 -4.83
N ARG A 6 6.19 10.99 -6.05
CA ARG A 6 5.64 12.33 -6.25
C ARG A 6 4.22 12.44 -5.67
N GLU A 7 3.37 11.47 -5.93
CA GLU A 7 2.00 11.47 -5.41
C GLU A 7 1.96 11.32 -3.88
N ALA A 8 2.82 10.47 -3.32
CA ALA A 8 2.96 10.36 -1.86
C ALA A 8 3.43 11.66 -1.20
N ARG A 9 4.35 12.40 -1.85
CA ARG A 9 4.79 13.73 -1.38
C ARG A 9 3.67 14.75 -1.41
N ALA A 10 2.93 14.83 -2.53
CA ALA A 10 1.78 15.73 -2.65
C ALA A 10 0.72 15.42 -1.59
N LEU A 11 0.42 14.13 -1.38
CA LEU A 11 -0.53 13.71 -0.34
C LEU A 11 -0.06 14.10 1.07
N GLN A 12 1.25 13.99 1.36
CA GLN A 12 1.82 14.43 2.64
C GLN A 12 1.80 15.96 2.83
N GLU A 13 1.94 16.72 1.75
CA GLU A 13 1.85 18.19 1.77
C GLU A 13 0.41 18.66 2.03
N GLU A 14 -0.57 17.96 1.48
CA GLU A 14 -2.00 18.22 1.69
C GLU A 14 -2.50 17.73 3.07
N ASP A 15 -2.02 16.57 3.52
CA ASP A 15 -2.32 15.99 4.83
C ASP A 15 -1.02 15.62 5.59
N PRO A 16 -0.56 16.47 6.53
CA PRO A 16 0.62 16.19 7.34
C PRO A 16 0.52 14.94 8.22
N SER A 17 -0.69 14.41 8.43
CA SER A 17 -0.91 13.17 9.17
C SER A 17 -0.51 11.92 8.36
N PHE A 18 -0.62 12.00 7.02
CA PHE A 18 -0.18 10.96 6.11
C PHE A 18 1.34 10.71 6.21
N LYS A 19 1.71 9.45 6.39
CA LYS A 19 3.10 9.00 6.48
C LYS A 19 3.38 7.99 5.38
N PHE A 20 4.56 8.15 4.78
CA PHE A 20 5.10 7.19 3.85
C PHE A 20 6.62 7.15 4.02
N GLN A 21 7.23 6.08 3.55
CA GLN A 21 8.67 5.94 3.48
C GLN A 21 9.08 5.41 2.12
N ARG A 22 10.31 5.73 1.71
CA ARG A 22 10.95 5.10 0.55
C ARG A 22 12.05 4.21 1.07
N ARG A 23 11.97 2.92 0.75
CA ARG A 23 13.03 1.96 1.02
C ARG A 23 13.45 1.28 -0.27
N LEU A 24 14.77 1.10 -0.44
CA LEU A 24 15.31 0.17 -1.41
C LEU A 24 15.30 -1.21 -0.76
N MET A 25 14.68 -2.21 -1.40
CA MET A 25 14.68 -3.57 -0.88
C MET A 25 16.08 -4.18 -0.97
N ASP A 26 16.47 -4.90 0.07
CA ASP A 26 17.81 -5.49 0.19
C ASP A 26 17.99 -6.71 -0.75
N GLY A 27 16.89 -7.34 -1.18
CA GLY A 27 16.87 -8.53 -2.04
C GLY A 27 17.07 -8.29 -3.54
N GLY A 28 17.28 -7.04 -3.98
CA GLY A 28 17.68 -6.71 -5.36
C GLY A 28 16.61 -6.84 -6.45
N GLY A 29 15.51 -7.57 -6.20
CA GLY A 29 14.38 -7.69 -7.12
C GLY A 29 13.05 -7.83 -6.38
N CYS A 30 11.97 -7.49 -7.05
CA CYS A 30 10.61 -7.79 -6.61
C CYS A 30 9.75 -8.22 -7.81
N GLU A 31 8.49 -8.53 -7.57
CA GLU A 31 7.51 -8.93 -8.59
C GLU A 31 7.41 -7.89 -9.72
N ALA A 32 7.62 -6.60 -9.40
CA ALA A 32 7.65 -5.52 -10.39
C ALA A 32 8.83 -5.64 -11.37
N SER A 33 9.93 -6.29 -10.99
CA SER A 33 11.11 -6.46 -11.84
C SER A 33 10.77 -7.23 -13.13
N ALA A 34 9.85 -8.19 -13.08
CA ALA A 34 9.40 -8.93 -14.28
C ALA A 34 8.67 -8.01 -15.27
N PHE A 35 7.79 -7.13 -14.78
CA PHE A 35 7.10 -6.15 -15.61
C PHE A 35 8.06 -5.12 -16.20
N CYS A 36 9.02 -4.65 -15.41
CA CYS A 36 10.08 -3.77 -15.89
C CYS A 36 10.91 -4.42 -17.01
N ALA A 37 11.26 -5.71 -16.88
CA ALA A 37 11.97 -6.46 -17.92
C ALA A 37 11.16 -6.59 -19.22
N ALA A 38 9.83 -6.65 -19.12
CA ALA A 38 8.92 -6.64 -20.26
C ALA A 38 8.64 -5.24 -20.85
N GLY A 39 9.35 -4.19 -20.39
CA GLY A 39 9.23 -2.83 -20.92
C GLY A 39 8.12 -1.98 -20.28
N TYR A 40 7.40 -2.50 -19.29
CA TYR A 40 6.39 -1.74 -18.57
C TYR A 40 7.03 -0.82 -17.53
N ARG A 41 6.42 0.35 -17.30
CA ARG A 41 6.74 1.18 -16.14
C ARG A 41 6.00 0.63 -14.93
N ALA A 42 6.68 -0.18 -14.13
CA ALA A 42 6.13 -0.72 -12.89
C ALA A 42 6.83 -0.12 -11.65
N GLY A 43 6.14 -0.16 -10.52
CA GLY A 43 6.66 0.22 -9.21
C GLY A 43 5.96 -0.58 -8.13
N GLY A 44 6.60 -0.73 -6.97
CA GLY A 44 6.06 -1.45 -5.83
C GLY A 44 5.65 -0.49 -4.71
N VAL A 45 4.58 -0.85 -4.00
CA VAL A 45 4.25 -0.38 -2.66
C VAL A 45 4.23 -1.58 -1.72
N ALA A 46 4.55 -1.36 -0.46
CA ALA A 46 4.55 -2.42 0.55
C ALA A 46 4.30 -1.82 1.93
N LEU A 47 3.62 -2.58 2.78
CA LEU A 47 3.43 -2.23 4.17
C LEU A 47 4.69 -2.55 4.98
N PRO A 48 5.12 -1.64 5.87
CA PRO A 48 6.04 -2.00 6.94
C PRO A 48 5.42 -3.13 7.76
N LEU A 49 6.12 -4.25 7.84
CA LEU A 49 5.65 -5.44 8.53
C LEU A 49 6.75 -6.02 9.41
N ILE A 50 6.34 -6.69 10.47
CA ILE A 50 7.22 -7.45 11.37
C ILE A 50 7.04 -8.94 11.08
N ASN A 51 8.13 -9.70 11.22
CA ASN A 51 8.20 -11.14 10.99
C ASN A 51 7.88 -11.56 9.54
N TYR A 52 8.49 -10.92 8.54
CA TYR A 52 8.35 -11.35 7.13
C TYR A 52 8.63 -12.85 6.98
N HIS A 53 7.78 -13.57 6.23
CA HIS A 53 7.79 -15.04 6.16
C HIS A 53 7.58 -15.72 7.52
N ASN A 54 6.83 -15.07 8.41
CA ASN A 54 6.64 -15.48 9.79
C ASN A 54 7.95 -15.65 10.59
N MET A 55 9.06 -15.06 10.15
CA MET A 55 10.37 -15.23 10.77
C MET A 55 10.58 -14.23 11.93
N LYS A 56 10.52 -14.73 13.16
CA LYS A 56 10.74 -13.94 14.38
C LYS A 56 12.19 -14.02 14.84
N GLY A 57 12.70 -12.95 15.45
CA GLY A 57 13.98 -12.95 16.16
C GLY A 57 15.20 -12.87 15.24
N LEU A 58 15.05 -12.27 14.05
CA LEU A 58 16.14 -12.12 13.07
C LEU A 58 17.15 -11.02 13.45
N ASP A 59 16.68 -9.95 14.11
CA ASP A 59 17.54 -8.85 14.54
C ASP A 59 18.10 -9.12 15.95
N ASP A 60 17.22 -9.32 16.93
CA ASP A 60 17.58 -9.52 18.33
C ASP A 60 16.64 -10.54 19.01
N GLY A 61 17.05 -11.80 19.13
CA GLY A 61 16.30 -12.83 19.87
C GLY A 61 16.51 -14.26 19.34
N PRO A 62 15.91 -15.28 19.99
CA PRO A 62 15.94 -16.63 19.46
C PRO A 62 15.10 -16.71 18.18
N PRO A 63 15.62 -17.31 17.09
CA PRO A 63 14.88 -17.48 15.85
C PRO A 63 13.66 -18.38 16.08
N GLY A 64 12.55 -18.06 15.41
CA GLY A 64 11.34 -18.86 15.50
C GLY A 64 10.24 -18.40 14.56
N ILE A 65 9.05 -18.97 14.74
CA ILE A 65 7.85 -18.62 13.97
C ILE A 65 7.01 -17.63 14.76
N GLY A 66 6.59 -16.53 14.12
CA GLY A 66 5.71 -15.52 14.70
C GLY A 66 4.70 -15.00 13.68
N PRO A 67 3.57 -14.42 14.12
CA PRO A 67 2.60 -13.84 13.21
C PRO A 67 3.22 -12.64 12.47
N GLU A 68 2.88 -12.50 11.19
CA GLU A 68 3.11 -11.25 10.48
C GLU A 68 2.22 -10.17 11.08
N THR A 69 2.77 -8.97 11.24
CA THR A 69 2.02 -7.87 11.86
C THR A 69 2.37 -6.56 11.18
N ILE A 70 1.33 -5.82 10.82
CA ILE A 70 1.40 -4.47 10.27
C ILE A 70 0.79 -3.47 11.25
N ARG A 71 1.11 -2.19 11.10
CA ARG A 71 0.39 -1.13 11.80
C ARG A 71 -0.84 -0.72 11.00
N VAL A 72 -1.99 -0.60 11.68
CA VAL A 72 -3.25 -0.17 11.05
C VAL A 72 -3.13 1.17 10.33
N SER A 73 -2.37 2.13 10.89
CA SER A 73 -2.17 3.43 10.23
C SER A 73 -1.37 3.33 8.92
N ASP A 74 -0.47 2.35 8.80
CA ASP A 74 0.30 2.15 7.58
C ASP A 74 -0.59 1.57 6.49
N TYR A 75 -1.48 0.64 6.85
CA TYR A 75 -2.54 0.13 5.96
C TYR A 75 -3.46 1.26 5.45
N VAL A 76 -3.97 2.09 6.36
CA VAL A 76 -4.82 3.23 5.97
C VAL A 76 -4.08 4.18 5.03
N SER A 77 -2.81 4.48 5.32
CA SER A 77 -1.98 5.34 4.47
C SER A 77 -1.76 4.71 3.08
N GLU A 78 -1.49 3.40 3.00
CA GLU A 78 -1.35 2.72 1.70
C GLU A 78 -2.65 2.80 0.88
N VAL A 79 -3.81 2.57 1.50
CA VAL A 79 -5.12 2.73 0.83
C VAL A 79 -5.30 4.16 0.30
N GLN A 80 -4.98 5.18 1.11
CA GLN A 80 -5.06 6.58 0.65
C GLN A 80 -4.15 6.86 -0.55
N LEU A 81 -2.93 6.32 -0.56
CA LEU A 81 -2.02 6.46 -1.69
C LEU A 81 -2.55 5.74 -2.94
N LEU A 82 -3.08 4.53 -2.79
CA LEU A 82 -3.68 3.77 -3.90
C LEU A 82 -4.88 4.50 -4.50
N LEU A 83 -5.77 5.06 -3.68
CA LEU A 83 -6.89 5.88 -4.13
C LEU A 83 -6.41 7.12 -4.88
N ARG A 84 -5.45 7.87 -4.32
CA ARG A 84 -4.83 9.04 -4.99
C ARG A 84 -4.25 8.68 -6.35
N LEU A 85 -3.58 7.53 -6.46
CA LEU A 85 -3.02 7.05 -7.71
C LEU A 85 -4.12 6.71 -8.70
N ALA A 86 -5.17 6.00 -8.26
CA ALA A 86 -6.32 5.62 -9.07
C ALA A 86 -7.06 6.84 -9.65
N GLU A 87 -7.31 7.85 -8.83
CA GLU A 87 -7.96 9.11 -9.22
C GLU A 87 -7.15 9.91 -10.25
N ARG A 88 -5.81 9.82 -10.18
CA ARG A 88 -4.90 10.55 -11.07
C ARG A 88 -4.48 9.74 -12.29
N SER A 89 -4.60 8.41 -12.25
CA SER A 89 -4.57 7.60 -13.46
C SER A 89 -5.81 7.93 -14.28
N GLY A 90 -5.58 8.45 -15.49
CA GLY A 90 -6.67 8.60 -16.45
C GLY A 90 -7.35 7.26 -16.71
N LYS A 91 -8.57 7.31 -17.24
CA LYS A 91 -9.29 6.12 -17.68
C LYS A 91 -8.44 5.34 -18.67
N ILE A 92 -8.41 4.02 -18.52
CA ILE A 92 -7.77 3.09 -19.46
C ILE A 92 -8.91 2.34 -20.13
N PRO A 93 -9.41 2.80 -21.31
CA PRO A 93 -10.64 2.27 -21.87
C PRO A 93 -10.58 0.76 -22.18
N GLU A 94 -9.43 0.25 -22.63
CA GLU A 94 -9.20 -1.19 -22.79
C GLU A 94 -9.41 -1.95 -21.48
N LEU A 95 -8.75 -1.52 -20.40
CA LEU A 95 -8.87 -2.16 -19.10
C LEU A 95 -10.29 -2.03 -18.55
N GLU A 96 -10.92 -0.86 -18.68
CA GLU A 96 -12.32 -0.66 -18.28
C GLU A 96 -13.24 -1.62 -19.01
N ARG A 97 -13.09 -1.81 -20.33
CA ARG A 97 -13.90 -2.76 -21.10
C ARG A 97 -13.65 -4.21 -20.67
N GLU A 98 -12.39 -4.61 -20.51
CA GLU A 98 -12.01 -5.98 -20.15
C GLU A 98 -12.39 -6.33 -18.72
N THR A 99 -12.43 -5.35 -17.82
CA THR A 99 -12.69 -5.56 -16.40
C THR A 99 -14.09 -5.16 -15.96
N ALA A 100 -14.87 -4.43 -16.77
CA ALA A 100 -16.19 -3.91 -16.42
C ALA A 100 -17.14 -4.96 -15.83
N ALA A 101 -17.09 -6.19 -16.35
CA ALA A 101 -17.97 -7.28 -15.92
C ALA A 101 -17.70 -7.76 -14.48
N TRP A 102 -16.52 -7.50 -13.91
CA TRP A 102 -16.14 -8.02 -12.59
C TRP A 102 -15.58 -6.96 -11.63
N ILE A 103 -14.82 -5.97 -12.11
CA ILE A 103 -14.20 -4.97 -11.24
C ILE A 103 -15.22 -3.97 -10.70
N GLY A 104 -16.24 -3.63 -11.50
CA GLY A 104 -17.34 -2.75 -11.07
C GLY A 104 -18.10 -3.37 -9.89
N PRO A 105 -18.67 -4.58 -10.03
CA PRO A 105 -19.31 -5.29 -8.93
C PRO A 105 -18.40 -5.51 -7.71
N ALA A 106 -17.14 -5.88 -7.92
CA ALA A 106 -16.18 -6.06 -6.83
C ALA A 106 -15.89 -4.76 -6.08
N THR A 107 -15.75 -3.64 -6.79
CA THR A 107 -15.53 -2.31 -6.20
C THR A 107 -16.73 -1.87 -5.38
N GLN A 108 -17.95 -2.06 -5.90
CA GLN A 108 -19.17 -1.73 -5.16
C GLN A 108 -19.30 -2.58 -3.90
N SER A 109 -19.06 -3.89 -4.00
CA SER A 109 -19.09 -4.78 -2.84
C SER A 109 -18.06 -4.39 -1.78
N ALA A 110 -16.83 -4.04 -2.17
CA ALA A 110 -15.82 -3.55 -1.24
C ALA A 110 -16.23 -2.23 -0.57
N HIS A 111 -16.81 -1.30 -1.33
CA HIS A 111 -17.33 -0.05 -0.79
C HIS A 111 -18.46 -0.27 0.22
N ASP A 112 -19.39 -1.18 -0.07
CA ASP A 112 -20.48 -1.54 0.83
C ASP A 112 -19.95 -2.15 2.12
N MET A 113 -18.94 -3.04 2.03
CA MET A 113 -18.27 -3.63 3.20
C MET A 113 -17.58 -2.56 4.06
N LEU A 114 -16.88 -1.61 3.44
CA LEU A 114 -16.22 -0.51 4.14
C LEU A 114 -17.22 0.48 4.76
N THR A 115 -18.39 0.66 4.14
CA THR A 115 -19.44 1.53 4.67
C THR A 115 -20.15 0.87 5.86
N ALA A 116 -20.42 -0.43 5.77
CA ALA A 116 -21.04 -1.21 6.84
C ALA A 116 -20.11 -1.40 8.05
N ALA A 117 -18.79 -1.47 7.81
CA ALA A 117 -17.76 -1.56 8.84
C ALA A 117 -16.63 -0.55 8.53
N PRO A 118 -16.82 0.73 8.90
CA PRO A 118 -15.82 1.77 8.66
C PRO A 118 -14.47 1.38 9.22
N LEU A 119 -13.41 1.70 8.48
CA LEU A 119 -12.06 1.54 8.99
C LEU A 119 -11.91 2.30 10.30
N PRO A 120 -11.24 1.73 11.31
CA PRO A 120 -11.02 2.43 12.56
C PRO A 120 -10.27 3.73 12.29
N GLU A 121 -10.79 4.83 12.86
CA GLU A 121 -10.12 6.13 12.84
C GLU A 121 -8.67 5.97 13.30
N PRO A 122 -7.69 6.59 12.62
CA PRO A 122 -6.30 6.52 13.04
C PRO A 122 -6.20 6.98 14.50
N ALA A 123 -5.68 6.10 15.36
CA ALA A 123 -5.59 6.37 16.78
C ALA A 123 -4.90 7.72 17.00
N LYS A 124 -5.56 8.64 17.72
CA LYS A 124 -4.99 9.94 18.09
C LYS A 124 -3.61 9.68 18.70
N ARG A 125 -2.57 10.21 18.05
CA ARG A 125 -1.19 10.07 18.48
C ARG A 125 -1.10 10.48 19.95
N ARG A 126 -0.77 9.54 20.84
CA ARG A 126 -0.46 9.88 22.23
C ARG A 126 0.71 10.85 22.20
N LYS A 127 0.51 12.10 22.65
CA LYS A 127 1.60 13.04 22.89
C LYS A 127 2.49 12.44 24.00
N GLY A 128 3.72 12.09 23.64
CA GLY A 128 4.80 11.83 24.58
C GLY A 128 4.79 10.46 25.26
N ARG A 129 5.79 9.65 24.92
CA ARG A 129 6.70 9.07 25.92
C ARG A 129 8.09 8.99 25.31
#